data_AF-A0A3A9ZI81-F1
#
_entry.id   AF-A0A3A9ZI81-F1
#
_cell.length_a   1.000
_cell.length_b   1.000
_cell.length_c   1.000
_cell.angle_alpha   90.00
_cell.angle_beta   90.00
_cell.angle_gamma   90.00
#
_symmetry.space_group_name_H-M   'P 1'
#
loop_
_entity.id
_entity.type
_entity.pdbx_description
1 polymer ?
#
loop_
_entity_poly.entity_id
_entity_poly.type
_entity_poly.pdbx_seq_one_letter_code
_entity_poly.pdbx_strand_id
1 'polypeptide(L)'
;MGGTALQVLSPYTVERVEPILIEEMFAEGLTRYGPDPSYWHCADGLPFGYDLQKPDVEIDPEELQLVLRATGRQMRCDIGIHIFVSDLAGRPVLARVAQRVARRCDGWVFVEFHDRPSTDLLDHLCGVGRCVRVDDAVYLDAQAMAAWITHPQFHVVK
;
A
#
# COMPACT_ATOMS: atom_id res chain seq x y z
N MET A 1 -0.53 1.67 -19.07
CA MET A 1 -1.85 2.10 -18.57
C MET A 1 -1.60 3.07 -17.43
N GLY A 2 -2.26 4.22 -17.41
CA GLY A 2 -2.09 5.26 -16.37
C GLY A 2 -2.99 4.98 -15.17
N GLY A 3 -2.61 3.99 -14.36
CA GLY A 3 -3.26 3.65 -13.10
C GLY A 3 -2.58 4.32 -11.90
N THR A 4 -3.16 4.15 -10.71
CA THR A 4 -2.56 4.50 -9.43
C THR A 4 -2.40 3.21 -8.62
N ALA A 5 -1.20 2.95 -8.11
CA ALA A 5 -0.80 1.79 -7.33
C ALA A 5 -0.31 2.15 -5.92
N LEU A 6 -0.61 1.29 -4.94
CA LEU A 6 0.08 1.27 -3.65
C LEU A 6 0.74 -0.10 -3.45
N GLN A 7 1.99 -0.06 -3.02
CA GLN A 7 2.76 -1.25 -2.68
C GLN A 7 2.71 -1.52 -1.18
N VAL A 8 2.54 -2.78 -0.81
CA VAL A 8 2.61 -3.25 0.59
C VAL A 8 3.64 -4.36 0.70
N LEU A 9 4.70 -4.11 1.47
CA LEU A 9 5.70 -5.11 1.81
C LEU A 9 5.24 -5.93 3.01
N SER A 10 5.37 -7.25 2.91
CA SER A 10 4.99 -8.17 3.97
C SER A 10 6.14 -9.15 4.30
N PRO A 11 6.40 -9.46 5.58
CA PRO A 11 7.31 -10.52 5.99
C PRO A 11 6.73 -11.93 5.76
N TYR A 12 5.49 -12.05 5.29
CA TYR A 12 4.82 -13.31 5.00
C TYR A 12 4.86 -13.65 3.51
N THR A 13 4.68 -14.93 3.20
CA THR A 13 4.67 -15.41 1.81
C THR A 13 3.31 -15.15 1.14
N VAL A 14 3.30 -15.24 -0.18
CA VAL A 14 2.11 -15.05 -1.04
C VAL A 14 0.93 -15.89 -0.54
N GLU A 15 1.16 -17.16 -0.18
CA GLU A 15 0.09 -18.09 0.25
C GLU A 15 -0.63 -17.63 1.53
N ARG A 16 0.06 -16.86 2.37
CA ARG A 16 -0.53 -16.28 3.58
C ARG A 16 -1.14 -14.91 3.32
N VAL A 17 -0.54 -14.14 2.42
CA VAL A 17 -0.92 -12.75 2.14
C VAL A 17 -2.16 -12.66 1.25
N GLU A 18 -2.24 -13.47 0.19
CA GLU A 18 -3.30 -13.37 -0.80
C GLU A 18 -4.70 -13.53 -0.21
N PRO A 19 -4.97 -14.52 0.67
CA PRO A 19 -6.30 -14.64 1.27
C PRO A 19 -6.68 -13.40 2.10
N ILE A 20 -5.71 -12.80 2.80
CA ILE A 20 -5.92 -11.58 3.58
C ILE A 20 -6.26 -10.41 2.65
N LEU A 21 -5.52 -10.24 1.55
CA LEU A 21 -5.80 -9.19 0.57
C LEU A 21 -7.21 -9.33 -0.01
N ILE A 22 -7.59 -10.53 -0.43
CA ILE A 22 -8.93 -10.82 -0.98
C ILE A 22 -10.01 -10.47 0.04
N GLU A 23 -9.85 -10.88 1.30
CA GLU A 23 -10.79 -10.54 2.37
C GLU A 23 -10.91 -9.02 2.59
N GLU A 24 -9.80 -8.28 2.54
CA GLU A 24 -9.79 -6.83 2.71
C GLU A 24 -10.40 -6.08 1.51
N MET A 25 -10.25 -6.60 0.30
CA MET A 25 -10.92 -6.09 -0.90
C MET A 25 -12.43 -6.27 -0.79
N PHE A 26 -12.90 -7.46 -0.38
CA PHE A 26 -14.33 -7.68 -0.11
C PHE A 26 -14.85 -6.80 1.04
N ALA A 27 -14.08 -6.64 2.12
CA ALA A 27 -14.46 -5.80 3.25
C ALA A 27 -14.56 -4.30 2.88
N GLU A 28 -13.83 -3.86 1.86
CA GLU A 28 -13.97 -2.51 1.28
C GLU A 28 -15.22 -2.36 0.39
N GLY A 29 -15.92 -3.46 0.11
CA GLY A 29 -17.06 -3.47 -0.81
C GLY A 29 -16.65 -3.61 -2.28
N LEU A 30 -15.42 -4.06 -2.56
CA LEU A 30 -15.03 -4.39 -3.92
C LEU A 30 -15.67 -5.72 -4.35
N THR A 31 -16.17 -5.75 -5.58
CA THR A 31 -16.75 -6.94 -6.19
C THR A 31 -15.82 -7.50 -7.24
N ARG A 32 -15.50 -8.79 -7.13
CA ARG A 32 -14.68 -9.50 -8.10
C ARG A 32 -15.41 -9.62 -9.44
N TYR A 33 -14.71 -9.34 -10.53
CA TYR A 33 -15.22 -9.53 -11.88
C TYR A 33 -15.17 -11.01 -12.25
N GLY A 34 -16.34 -11.65 -12.42
CA GLY A 34 -16.43 -13.09 -12.65
C GLY A 34 -15.58 -13.62 -13.82
N PRO A 35 -15.53 -12.94 -14.98
CA PRO A 35 -14.73 -13.39 -16.13
C PRO A 35 -13.22 -13.28 -15.96
N ASP A 36 -12.73 -12.39 -15.09
CA ASP A 36 -11.31 -12.26 -14.80
C ASP A 36 -11.08 -12.10 -13.29
N PRO A 37 -10.54 -13.14 -12.62
CA PRO A 37 -10.31 -13.12 -11.18
C PRO A 37 -9.36 -12.02 -10.68
N SER A 38 -8.61 -11.40 -11.59
CA SER A 38 -7.63 -10.34 -11.31
C SER A 38 -8.27 -8.94 -11.31
N TYR A 39 -9.51 -8.82 -11.81
CA TYR A 39 -10.25 -7.56 -11.89
C TYR A 39 -11.31 -7.46 -10.80
N TRP A 40 -11.42 -6.27 -10.24
CA TRP A 40 -12.32 -5.92 -9.16
C TRP A 40 -12.97 -4.58 -9.46
N HIS A 41 -14.15 -4.33 -8.92
CA HIS A 41 -14.84 -3.05 -9.11
C HIS A 41 -15.35 -2.53 -7.77
N CYS A 42 -15.21 -1.23 -7.52
CA CYS A 42 -15.94 -0.59 -6.43
C CYS A 42 -17.40 -0.35 -6.80
N ALA A 43 -18.21 0.12 -5.84
CA ALA A 43 -19.62 0.45 -6.07
C ALA A 43 -19.84 1.50 -7.17
N ASP A 44 -18.89 2.41 -7.35
CA ASP A 44 -18.91 3.45 -8.40
C ASP A 44 -18.39 2.94 -9.75
N GLY A 45 -18.05 1.65 -9.86
CA GLY A 45 -17.60 1.01 -11.09
C GLY A 45 -16.12 1.24 -11.43
N LEU A 46 -15.33 1.83 -10.54
CA LEU A 46 -13.88 1.98 -10.78
C LEU A 46 -13.18 0.63 -10.74
N PRO A 47 -12.30 0.33 -11.72
CA PRO A 47 -11.61 -0.95 -11.82
C PRO A 47 -10.36 -1.00 -10.93
N PHE A 48 -10.27 -2.04 -10.13
CA PHE A 48 -9.14 -2.37 -9.26
C PHE A 48 -8.54 -3.72 -9.65
N GLY A 49 -7.29 -3.93 -9.26
CA GLY A 49 -6.62 -5.22 -9.35
C GLY A 49 -5.48 -5.30 -8.35
N TYR A 50 -4.82 -6.44 -8.33
CA TYR A 50 -3.61 -6.62 -7.54
C TYR A 50 -2.64 -7.57 -8.23
N ASP A 51 -1.38 -7.46 -7.86
CA ASP A 51 -0.33 -8.44 -8.15
C ASP A 51 0.41 -8.81 -6.86
N LEU A 52 1.03 -9.98 -6.86
CA LEU A 52 1.81 -10.50 -5.76
C LEU A 52 3.12 -11.03 -6.30
N GLN A 53 4.22 -10.52 -5.77
CA GLN A 53 5.55 -10.83 -6.28
C GLN A 53 6.58 -10.88 -5.16
N LYS A 54 7.81 -11.26 -5.53
CA LYS A 54 8.93 -11.16 -4.59
C LYS A 54 9.28 -9.67 -4.40
N PRO A 55 9.69 -9.26 -3.19
CA PRO A 55 10.02 -7.86 -2.92
C PRO A 55 11.12 -7.28 -3.79
N ASP A 56 12.07 -8.09 -4.26
CA ASP A 56 13.22 -7.67 -5.06
C ASP A 56 12.93 -7.49 -6.56
N VAL A 57 11.66 -7.64 -6.98
CA VAL A 57 11.27 -7.43 -8.38
C VAL A 57 11.14 -5.94 -8.71
N GLU A 58 10.50 -5.16 -7.84
CA GLU A 58 10.24 -3.73 -8.06
C GLU A 58 10.90 -2.80 -7.03
N ILE A 59 11.36 -3.34 -5.90
CA ILE A 59 11.98 -2.53 -4.83
C ILE A 59 13.49 -2.71 -4.87
N ASP A 60 14.22 -1.60 -4.78
CA ASP A 60 15.67 -1.61 -4.73
C ASP A 60 16.15 -2.44 -3.51
N PRO A 61 17.12 -3.36 -3.69
CA PRO A 61 17.75 -4.07 -2.58
C PRO A 61 18.21 -3.17 -1.42
N GLU A 62 18.69 -1.97 -1.68
CA GLU A 62 19.12 -1.02 -0.64
C GLU A 62 17.94 -0.55 0.23
N GLU A 63 16.78 -0.29 -0.39
CA GLU A 63 15.55 0.04 0.32
C GLU A 63 15.05 -1.14 1.16
N LEU A 64 15.09 -2.36 0.62
CA LEU A 64 14.74 -3.56 1.38
C LEU A 64 15.66 -3.75 2.60
N GLN A 65 16.94 -3.37 2.50
CA GLN A 65 17.85 -3.36 3.65
C GLN A 65 17.50 -2.28 4.69
N LEU A 66 16.99 -1.11 4.26
CA LEU A 66 16.50 -0.08 5.19
C LEU A 66 15.27 -0.59 5.96
N VAL A 67 14.29 -1.16 5.26
CA VAL A 67 13.09 -1.74 5.87
C VAL A 67 13.46 -2.92 6.79
N LEU A 68 14.39 -3.79 6.39
CA LEU A 68 14.90 -4.87 7.24
C LEU A 68 15.53 -4.31 8.52
N ARG A 69 16.39 -3.30 8.42
CA ARG A 69 17.03 -2.67 9.60
C ARG A 69 16.02 -2.03 10.54
N ALA A 70 15.00 -1.38 9.98
CA ALA A 70 13.93 -0.80 10.78
C ALA A 70 13.10 -1.89 11.48
N THR A 71 12.70 -2.93 10.75
CA THR A 71 11.71 -3.92 11.23
C THR A 71 12.31 -5.10 12.00
N GLY A 72 13.59 -5.41 11.78
CA GLY A 72 14.21 -6.65 12.19
C GLY A 72 13.67 -7.88 11.45
N ARG A 73 12.89 -7.70 10.36
CA ARG A 73 12.23 -8.79 9.62
C ARG A 73 12.51 -8.67 8.14
N GLN A 74 12.86 -9.79 7.52
CA GLN A 74 13.00 -9.86 6.07
C GLN A 74 11.62 -9.85 5.42
N MET A 75 11.41 -8.95 4.46
CA MET A 75 10.22 -8.94 3.61
C MET A 75 10.27 -10.12 2.63
N ARG A 76 9.12 -10.76 2.39
CA ARG A 76 8.99 -11.98 1.58
C ARG A 76 7.97 -11.86 0.47
N CYS A 77 7.09 -10.87 0.53
CA CYS A 77 6.08 -10.59 -0.46
C CYS A 77 5.97 -9.08 -0.66
N ASP A 78 5.90 -8.66 -1.91
CA ASP A 78 5.42 -7.36 -2.32
C ASP A 78 4.03 -7.51 -2.94
N ILE A 79 3.18 -6.53 -2.68
CA ILE A 79 1.75 -6.54 -2.96
C ILE A 79 1.44 -5.22 -3.66
N GLY A 80 1.36 -5.24 -4.99
CA GLY A 80 0.86 -4.11 -5.75
C GLY A 80 -0.67 -4.12 -5.75
N ILE A 81 -1.30 -3.07 -5.25
CA ILE A 81 -2.76 -2.87 -5.35
C ILE A 81 -2.98 -1.72 -6.32
N HIS A 82 -3.83 -1.90 -7.33
CA HIS A 82 -3.96 -0.98 -8.46
C HIS A 82 -5.38 -0.47 -8.61
N ILE A 83 -5.49 0.77 -9.08
CA ILE A 83 -6.65 1.33 -9.77
C ILE A 83 -6.25 1.46 -11.23
N PHE A 84 -6.93 0.75 -12.14
CA PHE A 84 -6.53 0.74 -13.55
C PHE A 84 -6.88 2.05 -14.30
N VAL A 85 -7.54 2.98 -13.62
CA VAL A 85 -7.80 4.35 -14.06
C VAL A 85 -7.30 5.27 -12.94
N SER A 86 -6.44 6.26 -13.27
CA SER A 86 -6.00 7.25 -12.29
C SER A 86 -7.15 8.21 -11.94
N ASP A 87 -8.03 7.76 -11.05
CA ASP A 87 -9.16 8.51 -10.52
C ASP A 87 -8.90 8.87 -9.05
N LEU A 88 -9.00 10.18 -8.74
CA LEU A 88 -8.84 10.70 -7.38
C LEU A 88 -9.83 10.06 -6.40
N ALA A 89 -11.04 9.73 -6.85
CA ALA A 89 -12.08 9.13 -6.02
C ALA A 89 -11.73 7.71 -5.55
N GLY A 90 -10.90 6.99 -6.31
CA GLY A 90 -10.48 5.63 -5.95
C GLY A 90 -9.30 5.58 -4.98
N ARG A 91 -8.52 6.66 -4.83
CA ARG A 91 -7.31 6.67 -3.99
C ARG A 91 -7.58 6.38 -2.50
N PRO A 92 -8.66 6.88 -1.88
CA PRO A 92 -8.98 6.52 -0.50
C PRO A 92 -9.32 5.04 -0.32
N VAL A 93 -10.01 4.43 -1.29
CA VAL A 93 -10.32 2.98 -1.29
C VAL A 93 -9.01 2.19 -1.33
N LEU A 94 -8.14 2.52 -2.29
CA LEU A 94 -6.81 1.92 -2.44
C LEU A 94 -6.01 1.99 -1.14
N ALA A 95 -5.92 3.17 -0.54
CA ALA A 95 -5.17 3.38 0.69
C ALA A 95 -5.75 2.64 1.90
N ARG A 96 -7.08 2.56 2.04
CA ARG A 96 -7.72 1.79 3.11
C ARG A 96 -7.45 0.30 2.98
N VAL A 97 -7.52 -0.27 1.77
CA VAL A 97 -7.17 -1.67 1.56
C VAL A 97 -5.69 -1.91 1.91
N ALA A 98 -4.78 -1.10 1.38
CA ALA A 98 -3.35 -1.20 1.67
C ALA A 98 -3.06 -1.13 3.18
N GLN A 99 -3.68 -0.19 3.88
CA GLN A 99 -3.55 -0.01 5.33
C GLN A 99 -4.03 -1.25 6.11
N ARG A 100 -5.18 -1.82 5.76
CA ARG A 100 -5.72 -2.99 6.48
C ARG A 100 -4.93 -4.26 6.18
N VAL A 101 -4.45 -4.42 4.95
CA VAL A 101 -3.54 -5.51 4.56
C VAL A 101 -2.23 -5.39 5.35
N ALA A 102 -1.61 -4.21 5.37
CA ALA A 102 -0.40 -3.96 6.17
C ALA A 102 -0.63 -4.30 7.64
N ARG A 103 -1.77 -3.91 8.21
CA ARG A 103 -2.13 -4.24 9.61
C ARG A 103 -2.16 -5.75 9.86
N ARG A 104 -2.77 -6.52 8.96
CA ARG A 104 -2.98 -7.97 9.13
C ARG A 104 -1.75 -8.80 8.75
N CYS A 105 -0.85 -8.21 7.98
CA CYS A 105 0.36 -8.87 7.49
C CYS A 105 1.63 -8.42 8.21
N ASP A 106 1.56 -7.60 9.27
CA ASP A 106 2.73 -6.91 9.84
C ASP A 106 3.56 -6.19 8.77
N GLY A 107 2.86 -5.65 7.78
CA GLY A 107 3.43 -5.08 6.57
C GLY A 107 3.63 -3.57 6.62
N TRP A 108 4.22 -3.06 5.56
CA TRP A 108 4.60 -1.66 5.39
C TRP A 108 4.11 -1.16 4.04
N VAL A 109 3.43 -0.02 4.04
CA VAL A 109 2.91 0.61 2.83
C VAL A 109 3.95 1.60 2.32
N PHE A 110 4.37 1.46 1.07
CA PHE A 110 5.21 2.44 0.39
C PHE A 110 4.34 3.59 -0.12
N VAL A 111 4.73 4.82 0.19
CA VAL A 111 4.05 6.04 -0.23
C VAL A 111 5.08 6.98 -0.85
N GLU A 112 4.94 7.19 -2.15
CA GLU A 112 5.65 8.21 -2.92
C GLU A 112 4.84 9.50 -2.93
N PHE A 113 5.50 10.63 -2.63
CA PHE A 113 4.86 11.94 -2.62
C PHE A 113 5.16 12.69 -3.93
N HIS A 114 4.18 13.48 -4.42
CA HIS A 114 4.39 14.24 -5.66
C HIS A 114 5.37 15.40 -5.44
N ASP A 115 5.14 16.08 -4.32
CA ASP A 115 6.01 17.11 -3.78
C ASP A 115 6.60 16.59 -2.47
N ARG A 116 7.83 17.00 -2.17
CA ARG A 116 8.48 16.64 -0.92
C ARG A 116 7.57 17.00 0.27
N PRO A 117 7.20 16.03 1.14
CA PRO A 117 6.33 16.29 2.28
C PRO A 117 7.02 17.25 3.26
N SER A 118 6.23 18.07 3.95
CA SER A 118 6.77 18.95 4.99
C SER A 118 7.39 18.13 6.13
N THR A 119 8.40 18.70 6.79
CA THR A 119 9.01 18.08 7.96
C THR A 119 7.97 17.82 9.06
N ASP A 120 7.06 18.76 9.29
CA ASP A 120 5.98 18.62 10.28
C ASP A 120 5.06 17.43 9.98
N LEU A 121 4.72 17.19 8.71
CA LEU A 121 3.92 16.03 8.31
C LEU A 121 4.69 14.74 8.58
N LEU A 122 5.95 14.67 8.16
CA LEU A 122 6.78 13.49 8.38
C LEU A 122 6.97 13.20 9.87
N ASP A 123 7.21 14.23 10.69
CA ASP A 123 7.37 14.10 12.13
C ASP A 123 6.06 13.68 12.80
N HIS A 124 4.91 14.17 12.32
CA HIS A 124 3.60 13.70 12.77
C HIS A 124 3.39 12.21 12.47
N LEU A 125 3.64 11.77 11.24
CA LEU A 125 3.49 10.37 10.84
C LEU A 125 4.44 9.45 11.64
N CYS A 126 5.70 9.86 11.82
CA CYS A 126 6.68 9.19 12.68
C CYS A 126 6.29 9.18 14.17
N GLY A 127 5.51 10.16 14.62
CA GLY A 127 5.06 10.25 16.02
C GLY A 127 3.85 9.37 16.30
N VAL A 128 3.00 9.12 15.31
CA VAL A 128 1.78 8.31 15.45
C VAL A 128 2.05 6.82 15.21
N GLY A 129 2.93 6.48 14.28
CA GLY A 129 3.30 5.11 13.98
C GLY A 129 4.75 5.03 13.54
N ARG A 130 5.13 3.90 12.94
CA ARG A 130 6.48 3.72 12.43
C ARG A 130 6.56 4.19 10.99
N CYS A 131 7.63 4.92 10.69
CA CYS A 131 7.89 5.48 9.37
C CYS A 131 9.39 5.34 9.06
N VAL A 132 9.72 4.82 7.88
CA VAL A 132 11.07 4.79 7.32
C VAL A 132 11.11 5.75 6.15
N ARG A 133 12.02 6.72 6.18
CA ARG A 133 12.16 7.72 5.11
C ARG A 133 13.15 7.22 4.06
N VAL A 134 12.80 7.33 2.79
CA VAL A 134 13.63 6.93 1.64
C VAL A 134 13.47 8.01 0.57
N ASP A 135 14.49 8.85 0.38
CA ASP A 135 14.46 9.98 -0.55
C ASP A 135 13.21 10.87 -0.43
N ASP A 136 12.34 10.88 -1.45
CA ASP A 136 11.07 11.58 -1.53
C ASP A 136 9.84 10.70 -1.22
N ALA A 137 10.08 9.51 -0.68
CA ALA A 137 9.08 8.53 -0.30
C ALA A 137 9.24 8.07 1.15
N VAL A 138 8.25 7.31 1.62
CA VAL A 138 8.23 6.72 2.95
C VAL A 138 7.64 5.31 2.93
N TYR A 139 8.14 4.46 3.82
CA TYR A 139 7.44 3.24 4.24
C TYR A 139 6.72 3.53 5.55
N LEU A 140 5.39 3.36 5.55
CA LEU A 140 4.54 3.55 6.72
C LEU A 140 4.02 2.21 7.23
N ASP A 141 4.06 2.01 8.53
CA ASP A 141 3.26 0.92 9.12
C ASP A 141 1.75 1.24 9.03
N ALA A 142 0.93 0.28 9.43
CA ALA A 142 -0.53 0.43 9.36
C ALA A 142 -1.09 1.60 10.19
N GLN A 143 -0.40 2.00 11.27
CA GLN A 143 -0.87 3.08 12.15
C GLN A 143 -0.53 4.44 11.55
N ALA A 144 0.70 4.61 11.05
CA ALA A 144 1.11 5.80 10.33
C ALA A 144 0.32 5.97 9.02
N MET A 145 0.03 4.86 8.30
CA MET A 145 -0.82 4.90 7.11
C MET A 145 -2.25 5.34 7.43
N ALA A 146 -2.82 4.90 8.56
CA ALA A 146 -4.15 5.36 8.99
C ALA A 146 -4.18 6.87 9.30
N ALA A 147 -3.10 7.41 9.87
CA ALA A 147 -2.94 8.85 10.06
C ALA A 147 -2.84 9.58 8.71
N TRP A 148 -2.07 9.04 7.76
CA TRP A 148 -1.96 9.63 6.42
C TRP A 148 -3.31 9.70 5.70
N ILE A 149 -4.11 8.63 5.72
CA ILE A 149 -5.44 8.57 5.08
C ILE A 149 -6.38 9.67 5.58
N THR A 150 -6.29 10.04 6.85
CA THR A 150 -7.17 11.06 7.46
C THR A 150 -6.60 12.48 7.36
N HIS A 151 -5.37 12.63 6.87
CA HIS A 151 -4.72 13.92 6.74
C HIS A 151 -5.31 14.76 5.59
N PRO A 152 -5.54 16.08 5.76
CA PRO A 152 -6.12 16.92 4.71
C PRO A 152 -5.33 16.99 3.40
N GLN A 153 -4.02 16.71 3.47
CA GLN A 153 -3.13 16.69 2.30
C GLN A 153 -2.96 15.28 1.69
N PHE A 154 -3.78 14.31 2.11
CA PHE A 154 -3.70 12.93 1.65
C PHE A 154 -3.67 12.85 0.12
N HIS A 155 -2.68 12.14 -0.39
CA HIS A 155 -2.56 11.78 -1.80
C HIS A 155 -1.77 10.48 -1.97
N VAL A 156 -1.90 9.90 -3.16
CA VAL A 156 -1.16 8.75 -3.65
C VAL A 156 -0.83 9.04 -5.11
N VAL A 157 0.42 8.88 -5.51
CA VAL A 157 0.92 9.29 -6.83
C VAL A 157 1.14 8.12 -7.76
N LYS A 158 1.85 7.10 -7.26
CA LYS A 158 2.16 5.89 -8.00
C LYS A 158 0.89 5.14 -8.35
#